data_AF-A0A183F7G9-F1
#
_entry.id   AF-A0A183F7G9-F1
#
_cell.length_a   1.000
_cell.length_b   1.000
_cell.length_c   1.000
_cell.angle_alpha   90.00
_cell.angle_beta   90.00
_cell.angle_gamma   90.00
#
_symmetry.space_group_name_H-M   'P 1'
#
loop_
_entity.id
_entity.type
_entity.pdbx_description
1 polymer ?
#
loop_
_entity_poly.entity_id
_entity_poly.type
_entity_poly.pdbx_seq_one_letter_code
_entity_poly.pdbx_strand_id
1 'polypeptide(L)'
;MTLSNTHLSKNPNQCLNSIDLMLKSATDKVDLATIVKDANRQRNEDVVSAAVASCPKTCGYCCLTPAYNSPRIHCDNVTPAQCRSTTWRTILAEDCPAKCGLSDGCVDSDPFCKNNPDICRHVDMQSFVRVNCRRTCGFCQEGGMKRMTFVQFMANKKGP
;
A
#
# COMPACT_ATOMS: atom_id res chain seq x y z
N MET A 1 40.43 7.53 -13.56
CA MET A 1 39.25 7.31 -14.43
C MET A 1 38.00 7.50 -13.59
N THR A 2 37.54 8.73 -13.47
CA THR A 2 36.33 9.10 -12.72
C THR A 2 35.22 9.35 -13.73
N LEU A 3 34.33 8.37 -13.92
CA LEU A 3 33.10 8.57 -14.68
C LEU A 3 32.11 9.31 -13.78
N SER A 4 32.02 10.63 -14.00
CA SER A 4 31.04 11.49 -13.37
C SER A 4 29.63 11.04 -13.69
N ASN A 5 28.80 11.05 -12.64
CA ASN A 5 27.35 10.94 -12.66
C ASN A 5 26.71 11.87 -13.72
N THR A 6 26.48 11.37 -14.92
CA THR A 6 25.56 12.01 -15.86
C THR A 6 24.17 11.46 -15.60
N HIS A 7 23.26 12.38 -15.29
CA HIS A 7 21.82 12.20 -15.26
C HIS A 7 21.33 11.23 -16.36
N LEU A 8 21.06 9.98 -16.00
CA LEU A 8 20.29 9.03 -16.80
C LEU A 8 18.78 9.36 -16.72
N SER A 9 18.45 10.63 -16.96
CA SER A 9 17.13 11.01 -17.46
C SER A 9 17.11 10.59 -18.92
N LYS A 10 16.91 9.29 -19.19
CA LYS A 10 16.65 8.81 -20.56
C LYS A 10 15.54 9.69 -21.13
N ASN A 11 15.86 10.37 -22.23
CA ASN A 11 15.03 11.39 -22.85
C ASN A 11 13.59 10.85 -23.03
N PRO A 12 12.54 11.59 -22.65
CA PRO A 12 11.15 11.15 -22.84
C PRO A 12 10.85 10.71 -24.29
N ASN A 13 11.54 11.30 -25.28
CA ASN A 13 11.43 10.91 -26.68
C ASN A 13 12.01 9.53 -27.00
N GLN A 14 13.06 9.08 -26.28
CA GLN A 14 13.58 7.70 -26.44
C GLN A 14 12.59 6.66 -25.92
N CYS A 15 11.84 7.00 -24.87
CA CYS A 15 10.83 6.13 -24.30
C CYS A 15 9.64 5.97 -25.25
N LEU A 16 9.15 7.10 -25.80
CA LEU A 16 8.08 7.11 -26.81
C LEU A 16 8.47 6.33 -28.05
N ASN A 17 9.70 6.51 -28.57
CA ASN A 17 10.18 5.79 -29.74
C ASN A 17 10.31 4.27 -29.50
N SER A 18 10.72 3.87 -28.29
CA SER A 18 10.83 2.44 -27.92
C SER A 18 9.45 1.80 -27.77
N ILE A 19 8.50 2.52 -27.17
CA ILE A 19 7.11 2.07 -27.05
C ILE A 19 6.45 2.01 -28.44
N ASP A 20 6.66 2.98 -29.31
CA ASP A 20 6.14 3.02 -30.68
C ASP A 20 6.69 1.87 -31.53
N LEU A 21 7.96 1.50 -31.35
CA LEU A 21 8.55 0.32 -31.99
C LEU A 21 7.91 -1.00 -31.48
N MET A 22 7.69 -1.11 -30.17
CA MET A 22 7.02 -2.28 -29.58
C MET A 22 5.54 -2.35 -29.98
N LEU A 23 4.87 -1.19 -30.06
CA LEU A 23 3.49 -1.09 -30.52
C LEU A 23 3.39 -1.50 -32.00
N LYS A 24 4.30 -1.03 -32.86
CA LYS A 24 4.37 -1.42 -34.28
C LYS A 24 4.51 -2.92 -34.47
N SER A 25 5.32 -3.59 -33.65
CA SER A 25 5.44 -5.05 -33.70
C SER A 25 4.18 -5.81 -33.23
N ALA A 26 3.31 -5.15 -32.44
CA ALA A 26 2.06 -5.72 -31.94
C ALA A 26 0.83 -5.33 -32.79
N THR A 27 0.89 -4.24 -33.56
CA THR A 27 -0.26 -3.67 -34.27
C THR A 27 -0.44 -4.12 -35.71
N ASP A 28 0.46 -4.94 -36.27
CA ASP A 28 0.26 -5.47 -37.63
C ASP A 28 -0.95 -6.41 -37.75
N LYS A 29 -1.63 -6.74 -36.62
CA LYS A 29 -2.86 -7.55 -36.59
C LYS A 29 -3.98 -7.07 -35.65
N VAL A 30 -3.83 -5.93 -34.99
CA VAL A 30 -4.82 -5.48 -33.98
C VAL A 30 -5.49 -4.20 -34.45
N ASP A 31 -6.74 -4.33 -34.92
CA ASP A 31 -7.63 -3.21 -35.24
C ASP A 31 -7.82 -2.33 -34.00
N LEU A 32 -7.66 -1.01 -34.18
CA LEU A 32 -7.85 0.01 -33.14
C LEU A 32 -9.25 -0.08 -32.49
N ALA A 33 -10.24 -0.61 -33.22
CA ALA A 33 -11.58 -0.88 -32.72
C ALA A 33 -11.66 -2.04 -31.71
N THR A 34 -10.69 -2.95 -31.67
CA THR A 34 -10.62 -4.09 -30.74
C THR A 34 -10.02 -3.67 -29.38
N ILE A 35 -9.03 -2.77 -29.38
CA ILE A 35 -8.35 -2.27 -28.16
C ILE A 35 -9.33 -1.57 -27.20
N VAL A 36 -10.39 -0.96 -27.72
CA VAL A 36 -11.39 -0.24 -26.92
C VAL A 36 -12.50 -1.17 -26.40
N LYS A 37 -12.68 -2.36 -26.99
CA LYS A 37 -13.80 -3.26 -26.68
C LYS A 37 -13.48 -4.36 -25.66
N ASP A 38 -12.20 -4.65 -25.43
CA ASP A 38 -11.83 -5.71 -24.50
C ASP A 38 -11.62 -5.17 -23.08
N ALA A 39 -12.57 -5.47 -22.19
CA ALA A 39 -12.42 -5.32 -20.74
C ALA A 39 -11.30 -6.18 -20.13
N ASN A 40 -10.54 -6.89 -20.98
CA ASN A 40 -9.41 -7.73 -20.63
C ASN A 40 -8.15 -7.18 -21.34
N ARG A 41 -7.65 -6.04 -20.88
CA ARG A 41 -6.33 -5.54 -21.27
C ARG A 41 -5.27 -6.51 -20.74
N GLN A 42 -5.02 -7.59 -21.48
CA GLN A 42 -4.00 -8.56 -21.12
C GLN A 42 -2.66 -7.84 -21.01
N ARG A 43 -2.03 -7.99 -19.85
CA ARG A 43 -0.69 -7.50 -19.58
C ARG A 43 0.27 -8.25 -20.51
N ASN A 44 0.86 -7.55 -21.48
CA ASN A 44 1.89 -8.11 -22.33
C ASN A 44 3.24 -8.02 -21.60
N GLU A 45 3.78 -9.15 -21.17
CA GLU A 45 5.02 -9.23 -20.39
C GLU A 45 6.26 -8.72 -21.15
N ASP A 46 6.30 -8.85 -22.48
CA ASP A 46 7.42 -8.34 -23.28
C ASP A 46 7.44 -6.80 -23.28
N VAL A 47 6.26 -6.18 -23.35
CA VAL A 47 6.10 -4.72 -23.24
C VAL A 47 6.42 -4.25 -21.82
N VAL A 48 6.03 -5.01 -20.79
CA VAL A 48 6.38 -4.73 -19.39
C VAL A 48 7.90 -4.79 -19.22
N SER A 49 8.55 -5.86 -19.68
CA SER A 49 9.99 -6.06 -19.60
C SER A 49 10.76 -4.93 -20.29
N ALA A 50 10.35 -4.56 -21.50
CA ALA A 50 10.95 -3.44 -22.22
C ALA A 50 10.75 -2.10 -21.49
N ALA A 51 9.57 -1.86 -20.93
CA ALA A 51 9.28 -0.64 -20.17
C ALA A 51 10.10 -0.57 -18.86
N VAL A 52 10.26 -1.70 -18.16
CA VAL A 52 11.12 -1.83 -16.96
C VAL A 52 12.59 -1.51 -17.30
N ALA A 53 13.11 -2.07 -18.40
CA ALA A 53 14.51 -1.87 -18.81
C ALA A 53 14.78 -0.46 -19.39
N SER A 54 13.82 0.09 -20.11
CA SER A 54 14.04 1.27 -20.94
C SER A 54 13.57 2.56 -20.29
N CYS A 55 12.42 2.55 -19.62
CA CYS A 55 11.72 3.75 -19.18
C CYS A 55 10.87 3.55 -17.92
N PRO A 56 11.42 2.95 -16.84
CA PRO A 56 10.65 2.51 -15.69
C PRO A 56 9.92 3.67 -14.98
N LYS A 57 10.52 4.86 -14.90
CA LYS A 57 9.86 6.04 -14.31
C LYS A 57 8.66 6.51 -15.12
N THR A 58 8.85 6.68 -16.43
CA THR A 58 7.82 7.23 -17.33
C THR A 58 6.63 6.28 -17.48
N CYS A 59 6.88 4.97 -17.44
CA CYS A 59 5.85 3.94 -17.59
C CYS A 59 5.27 3.44 -16.25
N GLY A 60 5.65 4.02 -15.11
CA GLY A 60 5.13 3.62 -13.80
C GLY A 60 5.64 2.28 -13.28
N TYR A 61 6.76 1.77 -13.82
CA TYR A 61 7.44 0.54 -13.38
C TYR A 61 8.70 0.82 -12.54
N CYS A 62 8.82 2.02 -11.97
CA CYS A 62 9.95 2.40 -11.12
C CYS A 62 10.20 1.41 -9.98
N CYS A 63 9.13 0.90 -9.36
CA CYS A 63 9.16 -0.08 -8.28
C CYS A 63 9.69 -1.46 -8.69
N LEU A 64 9.77 -1.76 -9.99
CA LEU A 64 10.31 -3.04 -10.50
C LEU A 64 11.82 -2.97 -10.77
N THR A 65 12.44 -1.80 -10.64
CA THR A 65 13.87 -1.62 -10.91
C THR A 65 14.63 -1.29 -9.64
N PRO A 66 15.77 -1.95 -9.35
CA PRO A 66 16.56 -1.66 -8.15
C PRO A 66 17.00 -0.19 -8.05
N ALA A 67 17.26 0.46 -9.19
CA ALA A 67 17.67 1.86 -9.25
C ALA A 67 16.57 2.87 -8.86
N TYR A 68 15.30 2.48 -8.94
CA TYR A 68 14.14 3.34 -8.67
C TYR A 68 13.13 2.73 -7.70
N ASN A 69 13.48 1.61 -7.08
CA ASN A 69 12.70 0.95 -6.03
C ASN A 69 12.88 1.69 -4.70
N SER A 70 12.53 2.97 -4.70
CA SER A 70 12.38 3.74 -3.47
C SER A 70 11.03 3.40 -2.85
N PRO A 71 10.94 3.38 -1.51
CA PRO A 71 9.66 3.20 -0.84
C PRO A 71 8.66 4.26 -1.35
N ARG A 72 7.40 3.84 -1.55
CA ARG A 72 6.31 4.72 -2.01
C ARG A 72 6.18 5.96 -1.11
N ILE A 73 6.45 5.80 0.19
CA ILE A 73 6.49 6.87 1.18
C ILE A 73 7.79 6.81 1.97
N HIS A 74 8.47 7.96 2.09
CA HIS A 74 9.57 8.12 3.03
C HIS A 74 9.04 8.40 4.44
N CYS A 75 9.02 7.37 5.29
CA CYS A 75 8.42 7.45 6.63
C CYS A 75 9.03 8.54 7.53
N ASP A 76 10.27 8.95 7.30
CA ASP A 76 10.92 10.02 8.07
C ASP A 76 10.24 11.39 7.88
N ASN A 77 9.69 11.63 6.70
CA ASN A 77 9.04 12.89 6.32
C ASN A 77 7.54 12.93 6.69
N VAL A 78 6.99 11.81 7.20
CA VAL A 78 5.59 11.74 7.59
C VAL A 78 5.37 12.54 8.86
N THR A 79 4.45 13.49 8.78
CA THR A 79 4.07 14.37 9.88
C THR A 79 2.99 13.73 10.78
N PRO A 80 2.89 14.14 12.05
CA PRO A 80 1.80 13.70 12.92
C PRO A 80 0.39 14.02 12.38
N ALA A 81 0.25 15.09 11.60
CA ALA A 81 -1.02 15.46 10.97
C ALA A 81 -1.42 14.46 9.87
N GLN A 82 -0.45 14.00 9.06
CA GLN A 82 -0.69 12.96 8.06
C GLN A 82 -1.12 11.64 8.71
N CYS A 83 -0.52 11.26 9.84
CA CYS A 83 -0.96 10.07 10.58
C CYS A 83 -2.42 10.14 11.08
N ARG A 84 -2.97 11.34 11.26
CA ARG A 84 -4.36 11.56 11.69
C ARG A 84 -5.34 11.78 10.53
N SER A 85 -4.83 12.01 9.32
CA SER A 85 -5.67 12.21 8.14
C SER A 85 -6.29 10.90 7.69
N THR A 86 -7.61 10.88 7.52
CA THR A 86 -8.36 9.73 6.98
C THR A 86 -7.86 9.32 5.60
N THR A 87 -7.46 10.27 4.76
CA THR A 87 -6.90 10.03 3.42
C THR A 87 -5.56 9.30 3.47
N TRP A 88 -4.70 9.66 4.42
CA TRP A 88 -3.34 9.10 4.51
C TRP A 88 -3.26 7.84 5.37
N ARG A 89 -4.21 7.64 6.29
CA ARG A 89 -4.12 6.58 7.31
C ARG A 89 -4.03 5.18 6.72
N THR A 90 -4.78 4.88 5.66
CA THR A 90 -4.73 3.57 4.97
C THR A 90 -3.37 3.34 4.32
N ILE A 91 -2.87 4.34 3.60
CA ILE A 91 -1.58 4.30 2.91
C ILE A 91 -0.43 4.16 3.93
N LEU A 92 -0.48 4.92 5.02
CA LEU A 92 0.53 4.90 6.07
C LEU A 92 0.44 3.67 6.98
N ALA A 93 -0.70 3.00 7.07
CA ALA A 93 -0.82 1.70 7.75
C ALA A 93 -0.06 0.60 7.01
N GLU A 94 -0.03 0.66 5.68
CA GLU A 94 0.75 -0.25 4.84
C GLU A 94 2.23 0.14 4.80
N ASP A 95 2.52 1.40 4.52
CA ASP A 95 3.88 1.84 4.19
C ASP A 95 4.71 2.26 5.41
N CYS A 96 4.08 2.86 6.42
CA CYS A 96 4.76 3.48 7.57
C CYS A 96 4.09 3.19 8.93
N PRO A 97 3.73 1.92 9.23
CA PRO A 97 2.91 1.62 10.39
C PRO A 97 3.59 2.04 11.70
N ALA A 98 4.90 1.81 11.85
CA ALA A 98 5.62 2.17 13.07
C ALA A 98 5.65 3.70 13.31
N LYS A 99 5.90 4.50 12.25
CA LYS A 99 5.97 5.97 12.35
C LYS A 99 4.66 6.58 12.84
N CYS A 100 3.53 6.00 12.45
CA CYS A 100 2.19 6.45 12.84
C CYS A 100 1.59 5.67 14.03
N GLY A 101 2.34 4.74 14.64
CA GLY A 101 1.83 3.90 15.74
C GLY A 101 0.64 3.02 15.31
N LEU A 102 0.74 2.44 14.12
CA LEU A 102 -0.25 1.55 13.49
C LEU A 102 0.23 0.09 13.43
N SER A 103 1.41 -0.21 13.97
CA SER A 103 2.12 -1.50 13.83
C SER A 103 1.51 -2.67 14.59
N ASP A 104 0.64 -2.43 15.56
CA ASP A 104 -0.09 -3.47 16.31
C ASP A 104 -1.41 -3.86 15.64
N GLY A 105 -1.75 -3.26 14.48
CA GLY A 105 -3.04 -3.45 13.83
C GLY A 105 -4.23 -2.99 14.67
N CYS A 106 -3.96 -2.27 15.77
CA CYS A 106 -4.98 -1.72 16.64
C CYS A 106 -4.96 -0.19 16.59
N VAL A 107 -5.77 0.31 15.68
CA VAL A 107 -5.85 1.74 15.42
C VAL A 107 -7.32 2.13 15.40
N ASP A 108 -7.60 3.35 15.86
CA ASP A 108 -8.91 3.93 15.62
C ASP A 108 -9.03 4.23 14.13
N SER A 109 -10.04 3.72 13.43
CA SER A 109 -10.29 4.11 12.05
C SER A 109 -10.90 5.51 11.97
N ASP A 110 -11.67 5.89 13.00
CA ASP A 110 -12.27 7.21 13.11
C ASP A 110 -11.34 8.18 13.85
N PRO A 111 -11.05 9.38 13.29
CA PRO A 111 -10.11 10.34 13.87
C PRO A 111 -10.63 11.02 15.14
N PHE A 112 -11.94 10.96 15.41
CA PHE A 112 -12.61 11.63 16.49
C PHE A 112 -12.89 10.74 17.70
N CYS A 113 -12.53 9.46 17.67
CA CYS A 113 -12.67 8.57 18.83
C CYS A 113 -12.08 9.17 20.11
N LYS A 114 -10.93 9.86 20.01
CA LYS A 114 -10.28 10.51 21.16
C LYS A 114 -11.03 11.71 21.73
N ASN A 115 -11.91 12.33 20.95
CA ASN A 115 -12.64 13.53 21.37
C ASN A 115 -13.78 13.19 22.32
N ASN A 116 -14.35 11.99 22.21
CA ASN A 116 -15.41 11.52 23.09
C ASN A 116 -15.19 10.06 23.49
N PRO A 117 -14.33 9.78 24.49
CA PRO A 117 -14.09 8.42 24.97
C PRO A 117 -15.31 7.76 25.62
N ASP A 118 -16.31 8.54 26.06
CA ASP A 118 -17.51 8.00 26.70
C ASP A 118 -18.38 7.18 25.74
N ILE A 119 -18.24 7.39 24.42
CA ILE A 119 -18.88 6.57 23.37
C ILE A 119 -18.58 5.07 23.53
N CYS A 120 -17.45 4.71 24.15
CA CYS A 120 -17.07 3.34 24.43
C CYS A 120 -17.99 2.63 25.43
N ARG A 121 -18.77 3.36 26.23
CA ARG A 121 -19.67 2.82 27.28
C ARG A 121 -21.13 2.73 26.83
N HIS A 122 -21.47 3.39 25.73
CA HIS A 122 -22.81 3.38 25.15
C HIS A 122 -23.07 2.03 24.45
N VAL A 123 -24.16 1.34 24.84
CA VAL A 123 -24.51 -0.01 24.36
C VAL A 123 -24.86 0.00 22.87
N ASP A 124 -25.58 1.03 22.44
CA ASP A 124 -25.96 1.30 21.06
C ASP A 124 -24.76 1.58 20.15
N MET A 125 -23.66 2.11 20.70
CA MET A 125 -22.45 2.43 19.95
C MET A 125 -21.43 1.29 19.90
N GLN A 126 -21.66 0.16 20.60
CA GLN A 126 -20.70 -0.95 20.68
C GLN A 126 -20.30 -1.50 19.31
N SER A 127 -21.24 -1.59 18.36
CA SER A 127 -20.94 -2.03 16.99
C SER A 127 -20.00 -1.06 16.27
N PHE A 128 -20.24 0.25 16.42
CA PHE A 128 -19.41 1.30 15.85
C PHE A 128 -18.01 1.33 16.47
N VAL A 129 -17.93 1.36 17.81
CA VAL A 129 -16.65 1.56 18.52
C VAL A 129 -15.71 0.35 18.40
N ARG A 130 -16.25 -0.86 18.24
CA ARG A 130 -15.44 -2.08 17.99
C ARG A 130 -14.77 -2.12 16.64
N VAL A 131 -15.30 -1.38 15.66
CA VAL A 131 -14.69 -1.28 14.32
C VAL A 131 -13.82 -0.03 14.23
N ASN A 132 -14.32 1.09 14.75
CA ASN A 132 -13.77 2.40 14.46
C ASN A 132 -12.94 3.01 15.59
N CYS A 133 -13.14 2.59 16.85
CA CYS A 133 -12.48 3.17 18.03
C CYS A 133 -11.72 2.11 18.84
N ARG A 134 -11.15 1.12 18.16
CA ARG A 134 -10.51 -0.07 18.77
C ARG A 134 -9.44 0.28 19.78
N ARG A 135 -8.64 1.33 19.53
CA ARG A 135 -7.56 1.74 20.42
C ARG A 135 -8.06 2.62 21.54
N THR A 136 -8.91 3.60 21.23
CA THR A 136 -9.47 4.49 22.25
C THR A 136 -10.33 3.73 23.26
N CYS A 137 -11.12 2.74 22.81
CA CYS A 137 -11.98 1.94 23.66
C CYS A 137 -11.32 0.67 24.23
N GLY A 138 -10.04 0.44 23.97
CA GLY A 138 -9.29 -0.69 24.54
C GLY A 138 -9.55 -2.07 23.91
N PHE A 139 -10.26 -2.15 22.78
CA PHE A 139 -10.55 -3.41 22.07
C PHE A 139 -9.35 -4.02 21.33
N CYS A 140 -8.18 -3.40 21.39
CA CYS A 140 -6.93 -3.96 20.84
C CYS A 140 -6.63 -5.37 21.35
N GLN A 141 -6.97 -5.64 22.60
CA GLN A 141 -6.72 -6.94 23.23
C GLN A 141 -7.79 -7.98 22.90
N GLU A 142 -8.94 -7.58 22.35
CA GLU A 142 -10.04 -8.47 21.99
C GLU A 142 -9.88 -9.02 20.55
N GLY A 143 -9.19 -8.29 19.67
CA GLY A 143 -8.89 -8.73 18.30
C GLY A 143 -7.55 -9.47 18.15
N GLY A 144 -6.71 -9.43 19.19
CA GLY A 144 -5.57 -10.32 19.32
C GLY A 144 -6.06 -11.57 20.01
N MET A 145 -6.35 -12.64 19.26
CA MET A 145 -6.25 -13.99 19.81
C MET A 145 -4.90 -14.02 20.53
N LYS A 146 -4.88 -13.91 21.88
CA LYS A 146 -3.70 -14.30 22.65
C LYS A 146 -3.38 -15.65 22.07
N ARG A 147 -2.23 -15.80 21.40
CA ARG A 147 -1.71 -17.12 21.08
C ARG A 147 -1.58 -17.79 22.44
N MET A 148 -2.62 -18.52 22.84
CA MET A 148 -2.53 -19.45 23.93
C MET A 148 -1.41 -20.36 23.47
N THR A 149 -0.27 -20.24 24.14
CA THR A 149 0.73 -21.28 24.06
C THR A 149 0.01 -22.58 24.38
N PHE A 150 0.45 -23.68 23.79
CA PHE A 150 -0.14 -25.00 24.08
C PHE A 150 -0.28 -25.25 25.60
N VAL A 151 0.66 -24.71 26.39
CA VAL A 151 0.65 -24.68 27.86
C VAL A 151 -0.59 -23.99 28.43
N GLN A 152 -0.97 -22.81 27.91
CA GLN A 152 -2.12 -22.04 28.39
C GLN A 152 -3.46 -22.72 28.06
N PHE A 153 -3.57 -23.35 26.88
CA PHE A 153 -4.76 -24.13 26.50
C PHE A 153 -4.94 -25.36 27.40
N MET A 154 -3.84 -26.04 27.75
CA MET A 154 -3.84 -27.18 28.66
C MET A 154 -4.17 -26.78 30.11
N ALA A 155 -3.78 -25.58 30.55
CA ALA A 155 -4.09 -25.09 31.89
C ALA A 155 -5.59 -24.79 32.09
N ASN A 156 -6.27 -24.25 31.06
CA ASN A 156 -7.70 -23.93 31.12
C ASN A 156 -8.64 -25.13 30.88
N LYS A 157 -8.10 -26.29 30.49
CA LYS A 157 -8.88 -27.54 30.42
C LYS A 157 -8.92 -28.32 31.74
N LYS A 158 -8.25 -27.86 32.79
CA LYS A 158 -8.35 -28.46 34.13
C LYS A 158 -9.29 -27.66 35.03
N GLY A 159 -10.57 -28.01 34.95
CA GLY A 159 -11.47 -28.09 36.10
C GLY A 159 -12.80 -27.37 35.97
N PRO A 160 -13.81 -27.75 36.78
CA PRO A 160 -13.90 -28.97 37.60
C PRO A 160 -14.33 -30.22 36.82
#